data_AF-A0A3D2XE12-F1
#
_entry.id   AF-A0A3D2XE12-F1
#
_cell.length_a   1.000
_cell.length_b   1.000
_cell.length_c   1.000
_cell.angle_alpha   90.00
_cell.angle_beta   90.00
_cell.angle_gamma   90.00
#
_symmetry.space_group_name_H-M   'P 1'
#
loop_
_entity.id
_entity.type
_entity.pdbx_description
1 polymer ?
#
loop_
_entity_poly.entity_id
_entity_poly.type
_entity_poly.pdbx_seq_one_letter_code
_entity_poly.pdbx_strand_id
1 'polypeptide(L)'
;MTELKHIYYLLILSGLFALLINVKKLDRIILLYIPILLSAFVTEKISDYTAPRLISKQVYHYYHFAETILLSVYYYHILNEKKHKIILSTTVLLYLVYCIRVYGLYPENLNTDKRGEVVVQGIIITLASVFYLYELYKDQATINFLKKNHFWLVTVNMIFFAGSLFFNGYTYYLLVTKEKFYSQLSYIMVALNYILYVTYFIVFLCPIKIHRKSY
;
A
#
# COMPACT_ATOMS: atom_id res chain seq x y z
N MET A 1 -22.68 -4.20 -6.86
CA MET A 1 -21.35 -4.43 -6.24
C MET A 1 -20.53 -5.49 -6.95
N THR A 2 -21.12 -6.58 -7.44
CA THR A 2 -20.39 -7.65 -8.15
C THR A 2 -19.62 -7.15 -9.37
N GLU A 3 -20.21 -6.32 -10.22
CA GLU A 3 -19.53 -5.75 -11.40
C GLU A 3 -18.29 -4.93 -11.03
N LEU A 4 -18.40 -4.06 -10.01
CA LEU A 4 -17.27 -3.28 -9.50
C LEU A 4 -16.10 -4.19 -9.07
N LYS A 5 -16.38 -5.30 -8.39
CA LYS A 5 -15.33 -6.28 -8.02
C LYS A 5 -14.60 -6.86 -9.23
N HIS A 6 -15.30 -7.15 -10.32
CA HIS A 6 -14.66 -7.65 -11.54
C HIS A 6 -13.72 -6.60 -12.15
N ILE A 7 -14.13 -5.34 -12.21
CA ILE A 7 -13.27 -4.24 -12.68
C ILE A 7 -12.04 -4.13 -11.79
N TYR A 8 -12.21 -4.23 -10.48
CA TYR A 8 -11.13 -4.20 -9.51
C TYR A 8 -10.12 -5.36 -9.74
N TYR A 9 -10.60 -6.59 -9.94
CA TYR A 9 -9.74 -7.73 -10.30
C TYR A 9 -8.99 -7.54 -11.61
N LEU A 10 -9.68 -7.04 -12.63
CA LEU A 10 -9.06 -6.76 -13.92
C LEU A 10 -7.94 -5.72 -13.79
N LEU A 11 -8.12 -4.70 -12.96
CA LEU A 11 -7.08 -3.68 -12.72
C LEU A 11 -5.84 -4.24 -12.01
N ILE A 12 -6.01 -5.10 -11.01
CA ILE A 12 -4.87 -5.76 -10.35
C ILE A 12 -4.12 -6.63 -11.35
N LEU A 13 -4.84 -7.46 -12.10
CA LEU A 13 -4.26 -8.37 -13.09
C LEU A 13 -3.61 -7.63 -14.26
N SER A 14 -4.22 -6.54 -14.74
CA SER A 14 -3.64 -5.71 -15.81
C SER A 14 -2.39 -4.98 -15.32
N GLY A 15 -2.40 -4.49 -14.07
CA GLY A 15 -1.20 -3.93 -13.43
C GLY A 15 -0.07 -4.94 -13.33
N LEU A 16 -0.37 -6.16 -12.86
CA LEU A 16 0.60 -7.25 -12.77
C LEU A 16 1.15 -7.64 -14.16
N PHE A 17 0.28 -7.77 -15.16
CA PHE A 17 0.68 -8.07 -16.53
C PHE A 17 1.57 -6.99 -17.14
N ALA A 18 1.21 -5.71 -16.95
CA ALA A 18 2.01 -4.58 -17.41
C ALA A 18 3.39 -4.54 -16.75
N LEU A 19 3.46 -4.84 -15.43
CA LEU A 19 4.71 -4.94 -14.67
C LEU A 19 5.61 -6.06 -15.21
N LEU A 20 5.04 -7.23 -15.50
CA LEU A 20 5.80 -8.38 -16.02
C LEU A 20 6.31 -8.14 -17.46
N ILE A 21 5.50 -7.56 -18.35
CA ILE A 21 5.94 -7.23 -19.72
C ILE A 21 7.08 -6.21 -19.72
N ASN A 22 6.97 -5.19 -18.87
CA ASN A 22 7.93 -4.10 -18.82
C ASN A 22 9.06 -4.31 -17.79
N VAL A 23 9.22 -5.52 -17.22
CA VAL A 23 10.24 -5.85 -16.21
C VAL A 23 11.65 -5.40 -16.58
N LYS A 24 12.01 -5.49 -17.87
CA LYS A 24 13.34 -5.11 -18.38
C LYS A 24 13.56 -3.60 -18.44
N LYS A 25 12.49 -2.80 -18.39
CA LYS A 25 12.53 -1.32 -18.50
C LYS A 25 12.33 -0.63 -17.15
N LEU A 26 11.91 -1.36 -16.13
CA LEU A 26 11.63 -0.85 -14.78
C LEU A 26 12.85 -1.04 -13.87
N ASP A 27 12.94 -0.23 -12.81
CA ASP A 27 13.93 -0.48 -11.77
C ASP A 27 13.62 -1.83 -11.07
N ARG A 28 14.66 -2.60 -10.76
CA ARG A 28 14.52 -3.90 -10.10
C ARG A 28 13.76 -3.80 -8.78
N ILE A 29 13.86 -2.69 -8.07
CA ILE A 29 13.15 -2.51 -6.80
C ILE A 29 11.62 -2.43 -6.99
N ILE A 30 11.14 -2.00 -8.17
CA ILE A 30 9.70 -1.97 -8.50
C ILE A 30 9.13 -3.40 -8.57
N LEU A 31 9.96 -4.42 -8.76
CA LEU A 31 9.51 -5.82 -8.78
C LEU A 31 8.99 -6.31 -7.43
N LEU A 32 9.24 -5.59 -6.34
CA LEU A 32 8.55 -5.84 -5.06
C LEU A 32 7.04 -5.64 -5.13
N TYR A 33 6.52 -4.95 -6.16
CA TYR A 33 5.08 -4.85 -6.39
C TYR A 33 4.46 -6.14 -6.93
N ILE A 34 5.25 -7.07 -7.48
CA ILE A 34 4.73 -8.39 -7.91
C ILE A 34 4.09 -9.14 -6.74
N PRO A 35 4.81 -9.42 -5.63
CA PRO A 35 4.20 -10.12 -4.50
C PRO A 35 3.09 -9.29 -3.83
N ILE A 36 3.15 -7.96 -3.85
CA ILE A 36 2.08 -7.09 -3.32
C ILE A 36 0.78 -7.25 -4.13
N LEU A 37 0.86 -7.15 -5.46
CA LEU A 37 -0.31 -7.30 -6.33
C LEU A 37 -0.88 -8.72 -6.30
N LEU A 38 -0.01 -9.72 -6.27
CA LEU A 38 -0.41 -11.12 -6.14
C LEU A 38 -1.11 -11.38 -4.80
N SER A 39 -0.54 -10.90 -3.68
CA SER A 39 -1.18 -11.06 -2.38
C SER A 39 -2.50 -10.30 -2.29
N ALA A 40 -2.60 -9.10 -2.89
CA ALA A 40 -3.85 -8.34 -2.95
C ALA A 40 -4.94 -9.12 -3.69
N PHE A 41 -4.62 -9.65 -4.87
CA PHE A 41 -5.56 -10.46 -5.65
C PHE A 41 -6.01 -11.72 -4.90
N VAL A 42 -5.07 -12.46 -4.30
CA VAL A 42 -5.35 -13.69 -3.55
C VAL A 42 -6.22 -13.38 -2.32
N THR A 43 -5.89 -12.35 -1.55
CA THR A 43 -6.65 -11.91 -0.38
C THR A 43 -8.10 -11.63 -0.74
N GLU A 44 -8.33 -10.89 -1.82
CA GLU A 44 -9.66 -10.50 -2.25
C GLU A 44 -10.47 -11.70 -2.78
N LYS A 45 -9.82 -12.61 -3.52
CA LYS A 45 -10.46 -13.87 -3.93
C LYS A 45 -10.83 -14.74 -2.74
N ILE A 46 -9.93 -14.92 -1.78
CA ILE A 46 -10.23 -15.69 -0.57
C ILE A 46 -11.37 -15.03 0.20
N SER A 47 -11.38 -13.70 0.31
CA SER A 47 -12.47 -12.97 0.94
C SER A 47 -13.81 -13.23 0.26
N ASP A 48 -13.87 -13.20 -1.07
CA ASP A 48 -15.10 -13.50 -1.82
C ASP A 48 -15.62 -14.93 -1.56
N TYR A 49 -14.75 -15.93 -1.52
CA TYR A 49 -15.16 -17.33 -1.29
C TYR A 49 -15.52 -17.62 0.17
N THR A 50 -14.93 -16.88 1.11
CA THR A 50 -15.05 -17.18 2.53
C THR A 50 -15.93 -16.19 3.28
N ALA A 51 -16.36 -15.07 2.69
CA ALA A 51 -17.21 -14.10 3.36
C ALA A 51 -18.55 -14.71 3.80
N PRO A 52 -19.06 -14.39 5.01
CA PRO A 52 -18.51 -13.52 6.06
C PRO A 52 -17.67 -14.25 7.15
N ARG A 53 -17.01 -15.36 6.81
CA ARG A 53 -16.32 -16.25 7.77
C ARG A 53 -15.01 -15.64 8.31
N LEU A 54 -14.61 -16.15 9.47
CA LEU A 54 -13.37 -15.83 10.19
C LEU A 54 -12.11 -15.83 9.31
N ILE A 55 -12.04 -16.78 8.37
CA ILE A 55 -10.90 -16.93 7.45
C ILE A 55 -10.65 -15.64 6.65
N SER A 56 -11.72 -14.98 6.19
CA SER A 56 -11.58 -13.73 5.44
C SER A 56 -10.88 -12.65 6.27
N LYS A 57 -11.12 -12.57 7.57
CA LYS A 57 -10.54 -11.54 8.45
C LYS A 57 -9.05 -11.78 8.67
N GLN A 58 -8.68 -13.02 8.99
CA GLN A 58 -7.29 -13.41 9.20
C GLN A 58 -6.42 -13.13 7.97
N VAL A 59 -6.93 -13.42 6.77
CA VAL A 59 -6.20 -13.21 5.52
C VAL A 59 -5.90 -11.72 5.28
N TYR A 60 -6.84 -10.81 5.60
CA TYR A 60 -6.57 -9.37 5.53
C TYR A 60 -5.47 -8.93 6.50
N HIS A 61 -5.44 -9.45 7.73
CA HIS A 61 -4.37 -9.14 8.70
C HIS A 61 -2.99 -9.54 8.16
N TYR A 62 -2.86 -10.79 7.69
CA TYR A 62 -1.60 -11.27 7.11
C TYR A 62 -1.20 -10.50 5.85
N TYR A 63 -2.17 -10.13 5.01
CA TYR A 63 -1.95 -9.28 3.85
C TYR A 63 -1.33 -7.94 4.26
N HIS A 64 -1.92 -7.23 5.22
CA HIS A 64 -1.40 -5.94 5.69
C HIS A 64 -0.01 -6.06 6.32
N PHE A 65 0.30 -7.14 7.04
CA PHE A 65 1.65 -7.38 7.55
C PHE A 65 2.66 -7.53 6.42
N ALA A 66 2.36 -8.39 5.43
CA ALA A 66 3.24 -8.62 4.29
C ALA A 66 3.42 -7.36 3.43
N GLU A 67 2.32 -6.64 3.15
CA GLU A 67 2.31 -5.40 2.40
C GLU A 67 3.16 -4.32 3.09
N THR A 68 3.00 -4.15 4.42
CA THR A 68 3.79 -3.19 5.19
C THR A 68 5.28 -3.48 5.10
N ILE A 69 5.69 -4.75 5.24
CA ILE A 69 7.10 -5.15 5.14
C ILE A 69 7.64 -4.88 3.73
N LEU A 70 6.92 -5.32 2.69
CA LEU A 70 7.36 -5.18 1.30
C LEU A 70 7.47 -3.71 0.88
N LEU A 71 6.48 -2.89 1.23
CA LEU A 71 6.52 -1.45 0.95
C LEU A 71 7.65 -0.79 1.75
N SER A 72 7.87 -1.18 3.00
CA SER A 72 8.97 -0.62 3.80
C SER A 72 10.34 -0.94 3.20
N VAL A 73 10.54 -2.16 2.67
CA VAL A 73 11.75 -2.51 1.92
C VAL A 73 11.86 -1.65 0.67
N TYR A 74 10.78 -1.47 -0.09
CA TYR A 74 10.75 -0.56 -1.24
C TYR A 74 11.19 0.86 -0.86
N TYR A 75 10.61 1.45 0.19
CA TYR A 75 10.97 2.79 0.66
C TYR A 75 12.43 2.89 1.15
N TYR A 76 12.92 1.88 1.86
CA TYR A 76 14.31 1.85 2.34
C TYR A 76 15.33 1.94 1.19
N HIS A 77 15.01 1.32 0.06
CA HIS A 77 15.87 1.33 -1.13
C HIS A 77 15.83 2.64 -1.92
N ILE A 78 14.68 3.33 -1.97
CA ILE A 78 14.54 4.57 -2.75
C ILE A 78 14.88 5.83 -1.97
N LEU A 79 14.89 5.79 -0.63
CA LEU A 79 15.39 6.88 0.20
C LEU A 79 16.92 7.00 0.08
N ASN A 80 17.44 8.22 0.15
CA ASN A 80 18.86 8.52 0.05
C ASN A 80 19.45 8.92 1.41
N GLU A 81 18.73 9.73 2.20
CA GLU A 81 19.25 10.20 3.48
C GLU A 81 19.25 9.08 4.53
N LYS A 82 20.43 8.80 5.12
CA LYS A 82 20.60 7.78 6.17
C LYS A 82 19.64 8.01 7.35
N LYS A 83 19.36 9.27 7.69
CA LYS A 83 18.43 9.63 8.77
C LYS A 83 17.02 9.10 8.49
N HIS A 84 16.48 9.32 7.29
CA HIS A 84 15.14 8.83 6.93
C HIS A 84 15.08 7.30 6.92
N LYS A 85 16.14 6.63 6.46
CA LYS A 85 16.25 5.16 6.53
C LYS A 85 16.22 4.64 7.96
N ILE A 86 16.97 5.25 8.87
CA ILE A 86 16.97 4.88 10.29
C ILE A 86 15.57 5.04 10.87
N ILE A 87 14.92 6.19 10.64
CA ILE A 87 13.56 6.44 11.13
C ILE A 87 12.60 5.36 10.59
N LEU A 88 12.62 5.08 9.28
CA LEU A 88 11.80 4.04 8.68
C LEU A 88 12.06 2.67 9.33
N SER A 89 13.32 2.23 9.41
CA SER A 89 13.67 0.95 10.03
C SER A 89 13.23 0.85 11.48
N THR A 90 13.39 1.91 12.28
CA THR A 90 12.92 1.96 13.67
C THR A 90 11.39 1.88 13.73
N THR A 91 10.67 2.62 12.90
CA THR A 91 9.18 2.58 12.89
C THR A 91 8.66 1.20 12.48
N VAL A 92 9.31 0.54 11.52
CA VAL A 92 8.96 -0.83 11.10
C VAL A 92 9.24 -1.83 12.22
N LEU A 93 10.38 -1.71 12.91
CA LEU A 93 10.68 -2.57 14.06
C LEU A 93 9.62 -2.41 15.16
N LEU A 94 9.23 -1.17 15.49
CA LEU A 94 8.16 -0.91 16.44
C LEU A 94 6.81 -1.48 15.99
N TYR A 95 6.51 -1.41 14.69
CA TYR A 95 5.32 -2.05 14.10
C TYR A 95 5.35 -3.57 14.24
N LEU A 96 6.50 -4.22 14.01
CA LEU A 96 6.63 -5.67 14.20
C LEU A 96 6.43 -6.05 15.68
N VAL A 97 7.00 -5.28 16.61
CA VAL A 97 6.77 -5.47 18.05
C VAL A 97 5.30 -5.30 18.41
N TYR A 98 4.63 -4.29 17.84
CA TYR A 98 3.18 -4.11 17.98
C TYR A 98 2.41 -5.34 17.46
N CYS A 99 2.73 -5.83 16.25
CA CYS A 99 2.02 -6.96 15.66
C CYS A 99 2.24 -8.25 16.47
N ILE A 100 3.46 -8.51 16.93
CA ILE A 100 3.76 -9.66 17.79
C ILE A 100 2.99 -9.56 19.11
N ARG A 101 2.96 -8.38 19.73
CA ARG A 101 2.22 -8.18 20.98
C ARG A 101 0.71 -8.33 20.79
N VAL A 102 0.13 -7.76 19.74
CA VAL A 102 -1.33 -7.71 19.56
C VAL A 102 -1.88 -8.98 18.94
N TYR A 103 -1.18 -9.58 17.97
CA TYR A 103 -1.68 -10.73 17.21
C TYR A 103 -0.92 -12.03 17.52
N GLY A 104 0.33 -11.94 18.00
CA GLY A 104 1.09 -13.10 18.44
C GLY A 104 0.69 -13.58 19.84
N LEU A 105 0.59 -12.66 20.81
CA LEU A 105 0.19 -13.00 22.18
C LEU A 105 -1.33 -13.16 22.35
N TYR A 106 -2.12 -12.55 21.46
CA TYR A 106 -3.58 -12.63 21.45
C TYR A 106 -4.11 -12.97 20.05
N PRO A 107 -3.94 -14.23 19.58
CA PRO A 107 -4.31 -14.63 18.23
C PRO A 107 -5.79 -14.45 17.88
N GLU A 108 -6.67 -14.43 18.88
CA GLU A 108 -8.09 -14.13 18.72
C GLU A 108 -8.35 -12.74 18.10
N ASN A 109 -7.41 -11.80 18.22
CA ASN A 109 -7.52 -10.50 17.57
C ASN A 109 -7.53 -10.60 16.04
N LEU A 110 -6.94 -11.64 15.44
CA LEU A 110 -6.99 -11.90 14.00
C LEU A 110 -8.41 -12.22 13.50
N ASN A 111 -9.32 -12.57 14.41
CA ASN A 111 -10.72 -12.86 14.12
C ASN A 111 -11.63 -11.62 14.27
N THR A 112 -11.08 -10.49 14.70
CA THR A 112 -11.83 -9.26 14.95
C THR A 112 -11.75 -8.30 13.76
N ASP A 113 -12.69 -7.35 13.72
CA ASP A 113 -12.67 -6.24 12.75
C ASP A 113 -11.79 -5.06 13.21
N LYS A 114 -11.01 -5.23 14.29
CA LYS A 114 -10.05 -4.23 14.73
C LYS A 114 -8.92 -4.16 13.71
N ARG A 115 -8.78 -3.00 13.05
CA ARG A 115 -7.77 -2.76 12.00
C ARG A 115 -6.67 -1.80 12.46
N GLY A 116 -6.19 -1.99 13.69
CA GLY A 116 -5.16 -1.12 14.28
C GLY A 116 -3.84 -1.16 13.50
N GLU A 117 -3.51 -2.32 12.94
CA GLU A 117 -2.39 -2.55 12.04
C GLU A 117 -2.47 -1.70 10.77
N VAL A 118 -3.67 -1.51 10.19
CA VAL A 118 -3.87 -0.68 9.00
C VAL A 118 -3.63 0.80 9.30
N VAL A 119 -4.02 1.26 10.50
CA VAL A 119 -3.76 2.63 10.96
C VAL A 119 -2.26 2.86 11.11
N VAL A 120 -1.54 1.95 11.79
CA VAL A 120 -0.08 2.08 11.97
C VAL A 120 0.64 1.97 10.62
N GLN A 121 0.24 1.05 9.75
CA GLN A 121 0.73 0.96 8.37
C GLN A 121 0.53 2.28 7.62
N GLY A 122 -0.68 2.84 7.68
CA GLY A 122 -1.02 4.12 7.05
C GLY A 122 -0.08 5.24 7.46
N ILE A 123 0.24 5.33 8.76
CA ILE A 123 1.22 6.31 9.28
C ILE A 123 2.62 6.06 8.71
N ILE A 124 3.11 4.82 8.78
CA ILE A 124 4.47 4.47 8.33
C ILE A 124 4.66 4.78 6.85
N ILE A 125 3.73 4.32 6.00
CA ILE A 125 3.85 4.51 4.55
C ILE A 125 3.63 5.97 4.15
N THR A 126 2.74 6.69 4.83
CA THR A 126 2.57 8.14 4.60
C THR A 126 3.85 8.90 4.95
N LEU A 127 4.45 8.64 6.13
CA LEU A 127 5.70 9.28 6.54
C LEU A 127 6.85 8.95 5.59
N ALA A 128 6.99 7.68 5.18
CA ALA A 128 8.01 7.27 4.22
C ALA A 128 7.83 7.95 2.86
N SER A 129 6.59 8.15 2.43
CA SER A 129 6.26 8.90 1.22
C SER A 129 6.63 10.36 1.32
N VAL A 130 6.33 11.00 2.46
CA VAL A 130 6.71 12.39 2.73
C VAL A 130 8.23 12.54 2.72
N PHE A 131 8.98 11.63 3.35
CA PHE A 131 10.45 11.66 3.32
C PHE A 131 10.99 11.57 1.89
N TYR A 132 10.47 10.64 1.08
CA TYR A 132 10.91 10.52 -0.30
C TYR A 132 10.62 11.78 -1.12
N LEU A 133 9.40 12.32 -1.02
CA LEU A 133 9.01 13.55 -1.73
C LEU A 133 9.82 14.77 -1.25
N TYR A 134 10.16 14.83 0.03
CA TYR A 134 11.00 15.87 0.60
C TYR A 134 12.45 15.80 0.11
N GLU A 135 13.06 14.61 0.06
CA GLU A 135 14.38 14.41 -0.54
C GLU A 135 14.38 14.78 -2.03
N LEU A 136 13.34 14.39 -2.76
CA LEU A 136 13.18 14.72 -4.16
C LEU A 136 13.02 16.23 -4.39
N TYR A 137 12.34 16.93 -3.49
CA TYR A 137 12.20 18.38 -3.53
C TYR A 137 13.52 19.11 -3.27
N LYS A 138 14.35 18.60 -2.35
CA LYS A 138 15.68 19.14 -2.06
C LYS A 138 16.67 18.97 -3.21
N ASP A 139 16.52 17.90 -3.99
CA ASP A 139 17.43 17.59 -5.10
C ASP A 139 17.22 18.59 -6.26
N GLN A 140 17.93 19.72 -6.18
CA GLN A 140 17.89 20.80 -7.17
C GLN A 140 18.30 20.34 -8.59
N ALA A 141 18.97 19.18 -8.73
CA ALA A 141 19.39 18.64 -10.01
C ALA A 141 18.25 17.90 -10.74
N THR A 142 17.12 17.62 -10.08
CA THR A 142 15.98 16.92 -10.66
C THR A 142 15.07 17.84 -11.46
N ILE A 143 15.53 18.30 -12.63
CA ILE A 143 14.75 19.16 -13.54
C ILE A 143 13.45 18.47 -14.02
N ASN A 144 13.30 17.16 -13.86
CA ASN A 144 12.10 16.44 -14.29
C ASN A 144 11.71 15.24 -13.41
N PHE A 145 11.39 15.50 -12.14
CA PHE A 145 10.98 14.44 -11.21
C PHE A 145 9.66 13.75 -11.61
N LEU A 146 8.77 14.44 -12.33
CA LEU A 146 7.53 13.86 -12.88
C LEU A 146 7.78 12.72 -13.87
N LYS A 147 9.00 12.64 -14.41
CA LYS A 147 9.43 11.53 -15.28
C LYS A 147 9.94 10.31 -14.52
N LYS A 148 9.98 10.32 -13.19
CA LYS A 148 10.42 9.18 -12.39
C LYS A 148 9.22 8.29 -12.05
N ASN A 149 9.26 7.01 -12.41
CA ASN A 149 8.21 6.05 -12.04
C ASN A 149 7.98 6.01 -10.52
N HIS A 150 9.06 6.10 -9.73
CA HIS A 150 9.01 6.14 -8.27
C HIS A 150 8.19 7.31 -7.72
N PHE A 151 8.23 8.48 -8.37
CA PHE A 151 7.44 9.63 -7.95
C PHE A 151 5.95 9.28 -7.95
N TRP A 152 5.43 8.77 -9.07
CA TRP A 152 4.02 8.41 -9.20
C TRP A 152 3.59 7.29 -8.25
N LEU A 153 4.42 6.25 -8.08
CA LEU A 153 4.15 5.17 -7.12
C LEU A 153 4.07 5.70 -5.68
N VAL A 154 5.01 6.55 -5.29
CA VAL A 154 5.04 7.14 -3.94
C VAL A 154 3.87 8.08 -3.72
N THR A 155 3.55 8.94 -4.69
CA THR A 155 2.43 9.86 -4.59
C THR A 155 1.10 9.12 -4.43
N VAL A 156 0.86 8.08 -5.22
CA VAL A 156 -0.40 7.34 -5.12
C VAL A 156 -0.47 6.51 -3.83
N ASN A 157 0.65 5.93 -3.38
CA ASN A 157 0.72 5.29 -2.07
C ASN A 157 0.38 6.28 -0.95
N MET A 158 0.96 7.47 -0.98
CA MET A 158 0.68 8.50 0.02
C MET A 158 -0.81 8.84 0.08
N ILE A 159 -1.46 9.06 -1.08
CA ILE A 159 -2.89 9.36 -1.16
C ILE A 159 -3.71 8.21 -0.60
N PHE A 160 -3.41 6.97 -1.02
CA PHE A 160 -4.13 5.78 -0.57
C PHE A 160 -3.97 5.54 0.93
N PHE A 161 -2.75 5.53 1.45
CA PHE A 161 -2.46 5.22 2.85
C PHE A 161 -2.87 6.33 3.79
N ALA A 162 -2.76 7.60 3.40
CA ALA A 162 -3.32 8.72 4.17
C ALA A 162 -4.85 8.66 4.17
N GLY A 163 -5.48 8.43 3.02
CA GLY A 163 -6.93 8.26 2.93
C GLY A 163 -7.43 7.08 3.76
N SER A 164 -6.73 5.94 3.73
CA SER A 164 -7.02 4.76 4.54
C SER A 164 -6.86 5.04 6.03
N LEU A 165 -5.84 5.80 6.43
CA LEU A 165 -5.64 6.23 7.82
C LEU A 165 -6.86 7.03 8.33
N PHE A 166 -7.27 8.06 7.59
CA PHE A 166 -8.45 8.86 7.96
C PHE A 166 -9.73 8.05 7.95
N PHE A 167 -9.92 7.18 6.93
CA PHE A 167 -11.08 6.31 6.84
C PHE A 167 -11.19 5.37 8.04
N ASN A 168 -10.11 4.67 8.41
CA ASN A 168 -10.13 3.71 9.52
C ASN A 168 -10.29 4.43 10.86
N GLY A 169 -9.62 5.57 11.06
CA GLY A 169 -9.78 6.39 12.27
C GLY A 169 -11.22 6.91 12.43
N TYR A 170 -11.82 7.43 11.36
CA TYR A 170 -13.19 7.95 11.39
C TYR A 170 -14.24 6.84 11.48
N THR A 171 -14.02 5.71 10.81
CA THR A 171 -14.85 4.51 10.94
C THR A 171 -14.93 4.05 12.39
N TYR A 172 -13.80 4.02 13.10
CA TYR A 172 -13.77 3.65 14.51
C TYR A 172 -14.62 4.61 15.35
N TYR A 173 -14.53 5.91 15.11
CA TYR A 173 -15.37 6.91 15.76
C TYR A 173 -16.86 6.68 15.50
N LEU A 174 -17.28 6.48 14.25
CA LEU A 174 -18.69 6.27 13.90
C LEU A 174 -19.28 4.97 14.45
N LEU A 175 -18.47 3.91 14.54
CA LEU A 175 -18.89 2.66 15.17
C LEU A 175 -19.23 2.87 16.65
N VAL A 176 -18.51 3.77 17.34
CA VAL A 176 -18.79 4.14 18.73
C VAL A 176 -20.04 5.02 18.84
N THR A 177 -20.27 5.95 17.91
CA THR A 177 -21.44 6.85 17.94
C THR A 177 -22.74 6.24 17.36
N LYS A 178 -22.68 5.00 16.83
CA LYS A 178 -23.81 4.26 16.21
C LYS A 178 -24.46 5.01 15.04
N GLU A 179 -23.68 5.82 14.32
CA GLU A 179 -24.20 6.56 13.18
C GLU A 179 -24.39 5.69 11.93
N LYS A 180 -25.49 5.93 11.20
CA LYS A 180 -25.89 5.13 10.03
C LYS A 180 -25.03 5.39 8.77
N PHE A 181 -24.11 6.35 8.81
CA PHE A 181 -23.32 6.79 7.64
C PHE A 181 -22.14 5.86 7.28
N TYR A 182 -21.90 4.81 8.07
CA TYR A 182 -20.79 3.87 7.84
C TYR A 182 -20.74 3.28 6.42
N SER A 183 -21.91 2.90 5.86
CA SER A 183 -21.98 2.31 4.52
C SER A 183 -21.50 3.26 3.42
N GLN A 184 -21.72 4.57 3.57
CA GLN A 184 -21.31 5.57 2.57
C GLN A 184 -19.80 5.79 2.56
N LEU A 185 -19.13 5.68 3.71
CA LEU A 185 -17.68 5.82 3.79
C LEU A 185 -16.96 4.70 3.02
N SER A 186 -17.56 3.51 2.92
CA SER A 186 -16.94 2.40 2.20
C SER A 186 -16.66 2.74 0.72
N TYR A 187 -17.45 3.62 0.10
CA TYR A 187 -17.21 4.09 -1.27
C TYR A 187 -15.92 4.90 -1.40
N ILE A 188 -15.47 5.59 -0.34
CA ILE A 188 -14.20 6.32 -0.34
C ILE A 188 -13.04 5.33 -0.48
N MET A 189 -13.06 4.24 0.30
CA MET A 189 -12.02 3.21 0.19
C MET A 189 -12.03 2.50 -1.15
N VAL A 190 -13.23 2.26 -1.72
CA VAL A 190 -13.36 1.71 -3.07
C VAL A 190 -12.72 2.66 -4.09
N ALA A 191 -13.04 3.97 -4.04
CA ALA A 191 -12.46 4.96 -4.93
C ALA A 191 -10.94 5.08 -4.79
N LEU A 192 -10.40 5.11 -3.56
CA LEU A 192 -8.96 5.14 -3.30
C LEU A 192 -8.25 3.91 -3.88
N ASN A 193 -8.84 2.73 -3.74
CA ASN A 193 -8.35 1.51 -4.34
C ASN A 193 -8.31 1.59 -5.88
N TYR A 194 -9.37 2.07 -6.52
CA TYR A 194 -9.36 2.28 -7.97
C TYR A 194 -8.26 3.23 -8.42
N ILE A 195 -8.10 4.37 -7.73
CA ILE A 195 -7.05 5.34 -8.02
C ILE A 195 -5.66 4.68 -7.88
N LEU A 196 -5.47 3.87 -6.84
CA LEU A 196 -4.23 3.13 -6.60
C LEU A 196 -3.88 2.21 -7.78
N TYR A 197 -4.78 1.26 -8.11
CA TYR A 197 -4.49 0.25 -9.12
C TYR A 197 -4.48 0.79 -10.54
N VAL A 198 -5.29 1.81 -10.87
CA VAL A 198 -5.20 2.51 -12.16
C VAL A 198 -3.84 3.19 -12.29
N THR A 199 -3.37 3.86 -11.24
CA THR A 199 -2.06 4.54 -11.28
C THR A 199 -0.92 3.52 -11.39
N TYR A 200 -0.96 2.42 -10.64
CA TYR A 200 0.00 1.32 -10.79
C TYR A 200 0.04 0.80 -12.23
N PHE A 201 -1.12 0.50 -12.82
CA PHE A 201 -1.22 0.07 -14.20
C PHE A 201 -0.57 1.06 -15.17
N ILE A 202 -0.90 2.36 -15.06
CA ILE A 202 -0.33 3.42 -15.91
C ILE A 202 1.20 3.48 -15.76
N VAL A 203 1.71 3.48 -14.52
CA VAL A 203 3.15 3.56 -14.25
C VAL A 203 3.91 2.35 -14.81
N PHE A 204 3.34 1.14 -14.68
CA PHE A 204 3.97 -0.08 -15.18
C PHE A 204 3.87 -0.22 -16.70
N LEU A 205 2.80 0.31 -17.32
CA LEU A 205 2.60 0.29 -18.77
C LEU A 205 3.52 1.27 -19.49
N CYS A 206 3.77 2.43 -18.89
CA CYS A 206 4.52 3.53 -19.49
C CYS A 206 5.87 3.76 -18.78
N PRO A 207 6.81 2.78 -18.80
CA PRO A 207 8.09 2.94 -18.13
C PRO A 207 8.90 4.04 -18.81
N ILE A 208 9.17 5.11 -18.07
CA ILE A 208 10.01 6.19 -18.57
C ILE A 208 11.46 5.71 -18.51
N LYS A 209 12.06 5.45 -19.68
CA LYS A 209 13.46 5.02 -19.79
C LYS A 209 14.37 6.12 -19.20
N ILE A 210 14.85 5.91 -18.00
CA ILE A 210 16.00 6.67 -17.49
C ILE A 210 17.21 6.07 -18.17
N HIS A 211 17.83 6.80 -19.11
CA HIS A 211 19.17 6.46 -19.57
C HIS A 211 20.09 6.51 -18.34
N ARG A 212 20.42 5.36 -17.76
CA ARG A 212 21.54 5.25 -16.84
C ARG A 212 22.77 5.69 -17.64
N LYS A 213 23.22 6.93 -17.42
CA LYS A 213 24.61 7.25 -17.70
C LYS A 213 25.41 6.34 -16.80
N SER A 214 26.09 5.35 -17.38
CA SER A 214 27.13 4.59 -16.69
C SER A 214 28.17 5.63 -16.27
N TYR A 215 28.22 5.88 -14.96
CA TYR A 215 29.35 6.56 -14.32
C TYR A 215 30.31 5.50 -13.83
#